data_AF-A0A924TB86-F1
#
_entry.id   AF-A0A924TB86-F1
#
_cell.length_a   1.000
_cell.length_b   1.000
_cell.length_c   1.000
_cell.angle_alpha   90.00
_cell.angle_beta   90.00
_cell.angle_gamma   90.00
#
_symmetry.space_group_name_H-M   'P 1'
#
loop_
_entity.id
_entity.type
_entity.pdbx_description
1 polymer ?
#
loop_
_entity_poly.entity_id
_entity_poly.type
_entity_poly.pdbx_seq_one_letter_code
_entity_poly.pdbx_strand_id
1 'polypeptide(L)' 'AEELARLRAHLDEVTRVLKAGGEVGKRLDFLIQELLREANTMGSKASSLELTNISVEMKVAIEQLREQVQNLE' A
#
# COMPACT_ATOMS: atom_id res chain seq x y z
N ALA A 1 -10.27 5.26 -11.93
CA ALA A 1 -11.13 4.13 -11.48
C ALA A 1 -10.32 2.85 -11.40
N GLU A 2 -9.42 2.64 -12.37
CA GLU A 2 -8.49 1.51 -12.38
C GLU A 2 -7.54 1.50 -11.18
N GLU A 3 -7.00 2.66 -10.77
CA GLU A 3 -6.08 2.81 -9.63
C GLU A 3 -6.72 2.37 -8.31
N LEU A 4 -7.98 2.76 -8.06
CA LEU A 4 -8.73 2.36 -6.87
C LEU A 4 -9.02 0.85 -6.88
N ALA A 5 -9.28 0.28 -8.05
CA ALA A 5 -9.47 -1.17 -8.19
C ALA A 5 -8.16 -1.94 -7.91
N ARG A 6 -7.02 -1.47 -8.44
CA ARG A 6 -5.71 -2.07 -8.16
C ARG A 6 -5.30 -1.93 -6.70
N LEU A 7 -5.48 -0.75 -6.10
CA LEU A 7 -5.26 -0.53 -4.66
C LEU A 7 -6.06 -1.54 -3.83
N ARG A 8 -7.35 -1.70 -4.14
CA ARG A 8 -8.21 -2.64 -3.40
C ARG A 8 -7.75 -4.08 -3.56
N ALA A 9 -7.37 -4.50 -4.76
CA ALA A 9 -6.83 -5.84 -4.99
C ALA A 9 -5.53 -6.07 -4.19
N HIS A 10 -4.63 -5.08 -4.12
CA HIS A 10 -3.42 -5.17 -3.31
C HIS A 10 -3.73 -5.25 -1.81
N LEU A 11 -4.71 -4.49 -1.30
CA LEU A 11 -5.14 -4.54 0.11
C LEU A 11 -5.80 -5.89 0.47
N ASP A 12 -6.62 -6.43 -0.43
CA ASP A 12 -7.22 -7.76 -0.26
C ASP A 12 -6.14 -8.85 -0.19
N GLU A 13 -5.11 -8.72 -1.03
CA GLU A 13 -3.96 -9.63 -1.05
C GLU A 13 -3.10 -9.50 0.20
N VAL A 14 -2.82 -8.29 0.70
CA VAL A 14 -2.14 -8.07 1.99
C VAL A 14 -2.92 -8.77 3.10
N THR A 15 -4.24 -8.59 3.15
CA THR A 15 -5.11 -9.23 4.14
C THR A 15 -5.03 -10.76 4.06
N ARG A 16 -5.02 -11.31 2.84
CA ARG A 16 -4.90 -12.75 2.61
C ARG A 16 -3.56 -13.31 3.09
N VAL A 17 -2.46 -12.61 2.79
CA VAL A 17 -1.10 -13.00 3.19
C VAL A 17 -0.95 -12.98 4.70
N LEU A 18 -1.40 -11.91 5.36
CA LEU A 18 -1.38 -11.81 6.82
C LEU A 18 -2.17 -12.94 7.50
N LYS A 19 -3.33 -13.31 6.94
CA LYS A 19 -4.13 -14.44 7.46
C LYS A 19 -3.50 -15.81 7.23
N ALA A 20 -2.74 -15.98 6.14
CA ALA A 20 -2.06 -17.24 5.85
C ALA A 20 -0.92 -17.53 6.84
N GLY A 21 -0.21 -16.48 7.27
CA GLY A 21 0.93 -16.60 8.19
C GLY A 21 2.14 -17.33 7.58
N GLY A 22 3.15 -17.63 8.42
CA GLY A 22 4.42 -18.23 7.99
C GLY A 22 5.43 -17.18 7.49
N GLU A 23 6.32 -17.57 6.58
CA GLU A 23 7.33 -16.68 5.99
C GLU A 23 6.70 -15.73 4.95
N VAL A 24 6.07 -14.67 5.46
CA VAL A 24 5.32 -13.71 4.63
C VAL A 24 6.08 -12.42 4.31
N GLY A 25 7.20 -12.13 4.98
CA GLY A 25 7.93 -10.87 4.92
C GLY A 25 8.21 -10.39 3.48
N LYS A 26 8.88 -11.21 2.68
CA LYS A 26 9.21 -10.88 1.28
C LYS A 26 7.98 -10.60 0.40
N ARG A 27 6.87 -11.31 0.63
CA ARG A 27 5.62 -11.10 -0.12
C ARG A 27 4.94 -9.81 0.31
N LEU A 28 4.94 -9.51 1.60
CA LEU A 28 4.41 -8.26 2.13
C LEU A 28 5.24 -7.07 1.63
N ASP A 29 6.57 -7.18 1.57
CA ASP A 29 7.44 -6.13 1.04
C ASP A 29 7.08 -5.79 -0.42
N PHE A 30 6.90 -6.80 -1.27
CA PHE A 30 6.42 -6.60 -2.63
C PHE A 30 5.06 -5.88 -2.68
N LEU A 31 4.10 -6.29 -1.85
CA LEU A 31 2.77 -5.67 -1.82
C LEU A 31 2.83 -4.22 -1.34
N ILE A 32 3.70 -3.90 -0.38
CA ILE A 32 3.93 -2.53 0.08
C ILE A 32 4.47 -1.65 -1.06
N GLN A 33 5.42 -2.16 -1.84
CA GLN A 33 5.95 -1.44 -3.00
C GLN A 33 4.84 -1.13 -4.03
N GLU A 34 3.95 -2.10 -4.27
CA GLU A 34 2.81 -1.89 -5.17
C GLU A 34 1.77 -0.92 -4.59
N LEU A 35 1.48 -0.96 -3.29
CA LEU A 35 0.64 0.05 -2.62
C LEU A 35 1.23 1.46 -2.76
N LEU A 36 2.55 1.60 -2.62
CA LEU A 36 3.25 2.88 -2.78
C LEU A 36 3.14 3.39 -4.24
N ARG A 37 3.24 2.49 -5.23
CA ARG A 37 3.04 2.82 -6.64
C ARG A 37 1.64 3.37 -6.91
N GLU A 38 0.60 2.73 -6.35
CA GLU A 38 -0.77 3.22 -6.49
C GLU A 38 -0.96 4.56 -5.79
N ALA A 39 -0.46 4.73 -4.56
CA ALA A 39 -0.54 5.99 -3.83
C ALA A 39 0.12 7.16 -4.58
N ASN A 40 1.28 6.92 -5.21
CA ASN A 40 1.96 7.90 -6.05
C ASN A 40 1.16 8.26 -7.31
N THR A 41 0.54 7.26 -7.96
CA THR A 41 -0.28 7.49 -9.16
C THR A 41 -1.55 8.27 -8.85
N MET A 42 -2.21 7.98 -7.72
CA MET A 42 -3.38 8.75 -7.27
C MET A 42 -2.99 10.19 -6.90
N GLY A 43 -1.84 10.37 -6.24
CA GLY A 43 -1.34 11.70 -5.87
C GLY A 43 -0.98 12.56 -7.09
N SER A 44 -0.36 11.99 -8.12
CA SER A 44 0.00 12.73 -9.34
C SER A 44 -1.20 13.10 -10.21
N LYS A 45 -2.32 12.36 -10.07
CA LYS A 45 -3.60 12.62 -10.74
C LYS A 45 -4.61 13.39 -9.86
N ALA A 46 -4.22 13.83 -8.67
CA ALA A 46 -5.13 14.52 -7.76
C ALA A 46 -5.59 15.86 -8.33
N SER A 47 -6.91 16.05 -8.41
CA SER A 47 -7.54 17.27 -8.94
C SER A 47 -7.95 18.27 -7.86
N SER A 48 -7.76 17.94 -6.59
CA SER A 48 -8.08 18.79 -5.45
C SER A 48 -7.03 18.64 -4.35
N LEU A 49 -6.91 19.67 -3.51
CA LEU A 49 -6.00 19.64 -2.36
C LEU A 49 -6.36 18.51 -1.37
N GLU A 50 -7.65 18.22 -1.22
CA GLU A 50 -8.14 17.11 -0.40
C GLU A 50 -7.59 15.76 -0.88
N LEU A 51 -7.67 15.48 -2.19
CA LEU A 51 -7.14 14.24 -2.77
C LEU A 51 -5.61 14.16 -2.66
N THR A 52 -4.92 15.29 -2.79
CA THR A 52 -3.48 15.38 -2.56
C THR A 52 -3.13 15.02 -1.12
N ASN A 53 -3.84 15.57 -0.13
CA ASN A 53 -3.61 15.29 1.28
C ASN A 53 -3.87 13.81 1.61
N ILE A 54 -4.95 13.23 1.08
CA ILE A 54 -5.24 11.80 1.22
C ILE A 54 -4.08 10.96 0.66
N SER A 55 -3.54 11.29 -0.51
CA SER A 55 -2.38 10.57 -1.07
C SER A 55 -1.15 10.65 -0.17
N VAL A 56 -0.92 11.80 0.49
CA VAL A 56 0.18 11.97 1.45
C VAL A 56 -0.03 11.08 2.68
N GLU A 57 -1.22 11.12 3.29
CA GLU A 57 -1.55 10.30 4.45
C GLU A 57 -1.43 8.79 4.14
N MET A 58 -1.88 8.37 2.95
CA MET A 58 -1.70 7.00 2.48
C MET A 58 -0.23 6.60 2.42
N LYS A 59 0.65 7.46 1.90
CA LYS A 59 2.09 7.17 1.83
C LYS A 59 2.69 7.02 3.22
N VAL A 60 2.29 7.87 4.18
CA VAL A 60 2.75 7.74 5.58
C VAL A 60 2.33 6.40 6.16
N ALA A 61 1.08 5.99 5.98
CA ALA A 61 0.61 4.67 6.45
C ALA A 61 1.37 3.51 5.78
N ILE A 62 1.65 3.60 4.48
CA ILE A 62 2.42 2.58 3.74
C ILE A 62 3.86 2.49 4.24
N GLU A 63 4.51 3.61 4.56
CA GLU A 63 5.86 3.60 5.15
C GLU A 63 5.87 2.92 6.53
N GLN A 64 4.88 3.22 7.37
CA GLN A 64 4.72 2.53 8.67
C GLN A 64 4.54 1.02 8.48
N LEU A 65 3.74 0.59 7.50
CA LEU A 65 3.60 -0.83 7.16
C LEU A 65 4.94 -1.44 6.71
N ARG A 66 5.74 -0.72 5.93
CA ARG A 66 7.08 -1.17 5.50
C ARG A 66 8.00 -1.40 6.68
N GLU A 67 8.05 -0.47 7.62
CA GLU A 67 8.84 -0.63 8.85
C GLU A 67 8.41 -1.88 9.64
N GLN A 68 7.10 -2.13 9.77
CA GLN A 68 6.62 -3.34 10.43
C GLN A 68 7.07 -4.61 9.72
N VAL A 69 7.02 -4.63 8.38
CA VAL A 69 7.42 -5.81 7.60
C VAL A 69 8.92 -6.06 7.64
N GLN A 70 9.74 -5.02 7.63
CA GLN A 70 11.19 -5.12 7.78
C GLN A 70 11.60 -5.64 9.17
N ASN A 71 10.79 -5.39 10.20
CA ASN A 71 11.01 -5.93 11.54
C ASN A 71 10.62 -7.42 11.70
N LEU A 72 9.98 -8.03 10.70
CA LEU A 72 9.63 -9.46 10.69
C LEU A 72 10.76 -10.34 10.11
N GLU A 73 11.78 -9.71 9.50
CA GLU A 73 13.02 -10.36 9.05
C GLU A 73 14.01 -10.53 10.21
#